data_AF-A0A6A2Z7V6-F1
#
_entry.id   AF-A0A6A2Z7V6-F1
#
_cell.length_a   1.000
_cell.length_b   1.000
_cell.length_c   1.000
_cell.angle_alpha   90.00
_cell.angle_beta   90.00
_cell.angle_gamma   90.00
#
_symmetry.space_group_name_H-M   'P 1'
#
loop_
_entity.id
_entity.type
_entity.pdbx_description
1 polymer ?
#
loop_
_entity_poly.entity_id
_entity_poly.type
_entity_poly.pdbx_seq_one_letter_code
_entity_poly.pdbx_strand_id
1 'polypeptide(L)'
;MSSKTPFPPKLQYLSLGASCIAIAISTILVLLYTILYSQKCSQSFVPFNELKWSTSTDDMKFATNISHIKFILASSQKTLKSRKPYIESWWQPNGTRGNIFLDSPPPKDFLPWPSTYPPFQVNEDVKKLRVYPKLVVPAAVRMFRSILETFWLEDDQNVLGKYDHTKYHYTGMTSEAVKSNFDFSFDMAYGGAGYALSYSLVKTLVPIIDDCIERYPYLRVSDQLLSSCLADLGVDLTHVKGFHQIDLLGDISGLLSSHPQSPLLSLHHLDGINPIFPSKNQYESINHLMKAAKFDQSRLLQQSICYHKPTNWSFTVAWGYSAHVYETVMPRSLLRKPLETFQPFKKSARPPFYMFNTRLPWVDPSCQAAHAFFLVECSKVGDQIRIKIIVWG
;
A
#
# COMPACT_ATOMS: atom_id res chain seq x y z
N MET A 1 39.39 -9.48 -73.25
CA MET A 1 39.11 -10.45 -72.15
C MET A 1 38.62 -9.66 -70.96
N SER A 2 37.32 -9.75 -70.64
CA SER A 2 36.68 -9.06 -69.51
C SER A 2 36.11 -10.12 -68.58
N SER A 3 36.65 -10.23 -67.36
CA SER A 3 36.23 -11.22 -66.36
C SER A 3 35.07 -10.66 -65.52
N LYS A 4 33.90 -11.29 -65.61
CA LYS A 4 32.76 -11.05 -64.72
C LYS A 4 32.90 -11.93 -63.46
N THR A 5 32.82 -11.31 -62.29
CA THR A 5 32.56 -11.98 -61.00
C THR A 5 31.04 -12.02 -60.74
N PRO A 6 30.48 -13.09 -60.12
CA PRO A 6 29.05 -13.17 -59.81
C PRO A 6 28.73 -12.62 -58.41
N PHE A 7 27.55 -11.99 -58.28
CA PHE A 7 26.96 -11.52 -57.01
C PHE A 7 26.48 -12.70 -56.11
N PRO A 8 26.43 -12.52 -54.77
CA PRO A 8 25.90 -13.54 -53.85
C PRO A 8 24.36 -13.60 -53.88
N PRO A 9 23.75 -14.71 -53.42
CA PRO A 9 22.30 -14.89 -53.48
C PRO A 9 21.55 -14.02 -52.45
N LYS A 10 20.35 -13.58 -52.83
CA LYS A 10 19.41 -12.84 -51.98
C LYS A 10 18.99 -13.68 -50.76
N LEU A 11 19.11 -13.10 -49.57
CA LEU A 11 18.52 -13.62 -48.33
C LEU A 11 16.99 -13.73 -48.50
N GLN A 12 16.45 -14.94 -48.35
CA GLN A 12 15.01 -15.17 -48.27
C GLN A 12 14.50 -14.66 -46.92
N TYR A 13 13.62 -13.66 -46.94
CA TYR A 13 12.86 -13.24 -45.77
C TYR A 13 11.89 -14.35 -45.36
N LEU A 14 12.06 -14.87 -44.15
CA LEU A 14 11.06 -15.73 -43.48
C LEU A 14 9.75 -14.94 -43.34
N SER A 15 8.62 -15.58 -43.67
CA SER A 15 7.32 -14.91 -43.65
C SER A 15 6.95 -14.49 -42.22
N LEU A 16 6.40 -13.28 -42.08
CA LEU A 16 5.97 -12.69 -40.80
C LEU A 16 5.05 -13.61 -39.97
N GLY A 17 4.32 -14.52 -40.63
CA GLY A 17 3.42 -15.47 -39.96
C GLY A 17 4.13 -16.55 -39.13
N ALA A 18 5.33 -16.98 -39.54
CA ALA A 18 6.08 -18.02 -38.82
C ALA A 18 6.67 -17.49 -37.49
N SER A 19 7.09 -16.22 -37.45
CA SER A 19 7.62 -15.58 -36.24
C SER A 19 6.54 -15.33 -35.18
N CYS A 20 5.31 -14.96 -35.56
CA CYS A 20 4.22 -14.77 -34.61
C CYS A 20 3.77 -16.08 -33.95
N ILE A 21 3.77 -17.18 -34.69
CA ILE A 21 3.42 -18.51 -34.18
C ILE A 21 4.52 -19.00 -33.21
N ALA A 22 5.79 -18.78 -33.52
CA ALA A 22 6.91 -19.14 -32.63
C ALA A 22 6.86 -18.36 -31.30
N ILE A 23 6.54 -17.07 -31.33
CA ILE A 23 6.38 -16.25 -30.11
C ILE A 23 5.16 -16.69 -29.29
N ALA A 24 4.04 -17.00 -29.95
CA ALA A 24 2.84 -17.51 -29.28
C ALA A 24 3.09 -18.88 -28.62
N ILE A 25 3.80 -19.79 -29.29
CA ILE A 25 4.14 -21.11 -28.73
C ILE A 25 5.14 -20.95 -27.57
N SER A 26 6.14 -20.08 -27.69
CA SER A 26 7.10 -19.81 -26.61
C SER A 26 6.43 -19.22 -25.37
N THR A 27 5.54 -18.24 -25.55
CA THR A 27 4.77 -17.66 -24.44
C THR A 27 3.81 -18.67 -23.78
N ILE A 28 3.17 -19.55 -24.56
CA ILE A 28 2.32 -20.63 -24.05
C ILE A 28 3.15 -21.67 -23.28
N LEU A 29 4.34 -22.03 -23.77
CA LEU A 29 5.24 -22.97 -23.09
C LEU A 29 5.77 -22.39 -21.77
N VAL A 30 6.15 -21.10 -21.74
CA VAL A 30 6.56 -20.39 -20.51
C VAL A 30 5.39 -20.29 -19.52
N LEU A 31 4.16 -20.03 -19.99
CA LEU A 31 2.96 -20.03 -19.16
C LEU A 31 2.62 -21.41 -18.58
N LEU A 32 2.62 -22.47 -19.40
CA LEU A 32 2.39 -23.84 -18.93
C LEU A 32 3.45 -24.29 -17.93
N TYR A 33 4.69 -23.89 -18.17
CA TYR A 33 5.82 -24.20 -17.31
C TYR A 33 5.75 -23.47 -15.96
N THR A 34 5.45 -22.17 -15.95
CA THR A 34 5.23 -21.41 -14.70
C THR A 34 4.05 -21.95 -13.89
N ILE A 35 2.98 -22.40 -14.55
CA ILE A 35 1.82 -23.03 -13.90
C ILE A 35 2.19 -24.36 -13.24
N LEU A 36 2.85 -25.27 -13.97
CA LEU A 36 3.25 -26.58 -13.45
C LEU A 36 4.30 -26.48 -12.34
N TYR A 37 5.17 -25.46 -12.35
CA TYR A 37 6.20 -25.27 -11.34
C TYR A 37 5.78 -24.42 -10.14
N SER A 38 4.74 -23.59 -10.26
CA SER A 38 4.14 -22.89 -9.11
C SER A 38 3.64 -23.87 -8.04
N GLN A 39 3.12 -25.04 -8.44
CA GLN A 39 2.73 -26.12 -7.54
C GLN A 39 3.94 -26.80 -6.85
N LYS A 40 5.14 -26.73 -7.45
CA LYS A 40 6.41 -27.23 -6.90
C LYS A 40 7.26 -26.17 -6.20
N CYS A 41 6.82 -24.91 -6.09
CA CYS A 41 7.33 -24.01 -5.04
C CYS A 41 6.70 -24.43 -3.69
N SER A 42 6.72 -25.73 -3.41
CA SER A 42 6.62 -26.33 -2.09
C SER A 42 7.91 -25.95 -1.38
N GLN A 43 7.90 -24.75 -0.83
CA GLN A 43 8.40 -24.48 0.51
C GLN A 43 9.53 -25.43 0.95
N SER A 44 10.77 -25.10 0.62
CA SER A 44 11.80 -25.13 1.67
C SER A 44 11.49 -23.98 2.61
N PHE A 45 10.33 -24.06 3.27
CA PHE A 45 10.19 -23.49 4.58
C PHE A 45 11.26 -24.24 5.35
N VAL A 46 12.36 -23.55 5.68
CA VAL A 46 12.95 -23.83 6.98
C VAL A 46 11.72 -23.87 7.88
N PRO A 47 11.42 -24.99 8.56
CA PRO A 47 10.40 -24.95 9.57
C PRO A 47 10.81 -23.71 10.36
N PHE A 48 9.93 -22.71 10.40
CA PHE A 48 9.78 -22.09 11.69
C PHE A 48 9.65 -23.34 12.56
N ASN A 49 10.68 -23.65 13.38
CA ASN A 49 10.37 -24.15 14.71
C ASN A 49 9.13 -23.36 15.02
N GLU A 50 7.98 -24.04 15.17
CA GLU A 50 6.85 -23.39 15.74
C GLU A 50 7.46 -22.67 16.93
N LEU A 51 7.67 -21.37 16.79
CA LEU A 51 7.52 -20.48 17.88
C LEU A 51 6.05 -20.75 18.10
N LYS A 52 5.77 -21.78 18.90
CA LYS A 52 4.59 -21.88 19.70
C LYS A 52 4.68 -20.57 20.46
N TRP A 53 4.23 -19.50 19.82
CA TRP A 53 3.27 -18.65 20.46
C TRP A 53 2.32 -19.66 21.02
N SER A 54 2.42 -19.87 22.32
CA SER A 54 1.37 -20.49 23.07
C SER A 54 0.15 -19.65 22.71
N THR A 55 -0.58 -20.06 21.67
CA THR A 55 -1.94 -19.65 21.47
C THR A 55 -2.64 -20.33 22.60
N SER A 56 -2.63 -19.63 23.73
CA SER A 56 -3.46 -19.99 24.85
C SER A 56 -4.87 -20.10 24.27
N THR A 57 -5.63 -21.08 24.71
CA THR A 57 -7.04 -21.19 24.35
C THR A 57 -7.86 -19.96 24.76
N ASP A 58 -7.26 -19.02 25.52
CA ASP A 58 -7.78 -17.68 25.78
C ASP A 58 -7.53 -16.67 24.64
N ASP A 59 -6.46 -16.76 23.85
CA ASP A 59 -6.19 -15.83 22.73
C ASP A 59 -7.21 -15.95 21.58
N MET A 60 -7.84 -17.12 21.41
CA MET A 60 -8.93 -17.29 20.45
C MET A 60 -10.26 -16.67 20.92
N LYS A 61 -10.45 -16.43 22.23
CA LYS A 61 -11.69 -15.81 22.75
C LYS A 61 -11.80 -14.32 22.43
N PHE A 62 -10.71 -13.66 22.03
CA PHE A 62 -10.67 -12.21 21.80
C PHE A 62 -10.22 -11.83 20.39
N ALA A 63 -10.42 -12.65 19.36
CA ALA A 63 -9.99 -12.29 18.01
C ALA A 63 -10.70 -11.01 17.50
N THR A 64 -9.96 -9.91 17.27
CA THR A 64 -10.50 -8.73 16.56
C THR A 64 -10.93 -9.17 15.18
N ASN A 65 -12.17 -8.88 14.85
CA ASN A 65 -12.62 -8.77 13.48
C ASN A 65 -12.88 -7.29 13.14
N ILE A 66 -13.15 -7.00 11.87
CA ILE A 66 -13.36 -5.64 11.34
C ILE A 66 -14.43 -4.82 12.08
N SER A 67 -15.43 -5.47 12.72
CA SER A 67 -16.47 -4.78 13.49
C SER A 67 -15.92 -4.04 14.71
N HIS A 68 -14.77 -4.47 15.24
CA HIS A 68 -14.14 -3.80 16.36
C HIS A 68 -13.35 -2.56 15.96
N ILE A 69 -13.11 -2.35 14.65
CA ILE A 69 -12.35 -1.22 14.14
C ILE A 69 -13.33 -0.12 13.75
N LYS A 70 -13.08 1.10 14.25
CA LYS A 70 -13.79 2.29 13.80
C LYS A 70 -12.89 3.12 12.88
N PHE A 71 -13.34 3.33 11.66
CA PHE A 71 -12.63 4.17 10.71
C PHE A 71 -13.01 5.63 10.89
N ILE A 72 -12.01 6.50 11.05
CA ILE A 72 -12.15 7.95 11.05
C ILE A 72 -11.53 8.44 9.75
N LEU A 73 -12.36 8.80 8.78
CA LEU A 73 -11.90 9.33 7.51
C LEU A 73 -11.99 10.86 7.56
N ALA A 74 -10.96 11.55 7.07
CA ALA A 74 -10.99 12.99 6.90
C ALA A 74 -11.04 13.36 5.41
N SER A 75 -11.93 14.27 5.05
CA SER A 75 -12.02 14.81 3.69
C SER A 75 -12.45 16.28 3.71
N SER A 76 -12.73 16.82 2.53
CA SER A 76 -13.28 18.16 2.34
C SER A 76 -14.34 18.13 1.25
N GLN A 77 -15.28 19.07 1.32
CA GLN A 77 -16.32 19.25 0.28
C GLN A 77 -15.69 19.33 -1.12
N LYS A 78 -14.55 20.02 -1.25
CA LYS A 78 -13.82 20.19 -2.52
C LYS A 78 -13.22 18.89 -3.06
N THR A 79 -12.75 18.00 -2.20
CA THR A 79 -12.06 16.76 -2.62
C THR A 79 -12.96 15.54 -2.63
N LEU A 80 -14.14 15.61 -2.01
CA LEU A 80 -15.07 14.49 -1.86
C LEU A 80 -15.36 13.75 -3.18
N LYS A 81 -15.57 14.50 -4.27
CA LYS A 81 -15.89 13.94 -5.59
C LYS A 81 -14.72 13.16 -6.20
N SER A 82 -13.49 13.69 -6.13
CA SER A 82 -12.31 12.97 -6.64
C SER A 82 -11.92 11.80 -5.75
N ARG A 83 -12.24 11.85 -4.45
CA ARG A 83 -11.99 10.76 -3.50
C ARG A 83 -12.97 9.59 -3.63
N LYS A 84 -14.04 9.74 -4.42
CA LYS A 84 -15.11 8.76 -4.53
C LYS A 84 -14.68 7.34 -4.88
N PRO A 85 -13.94 7.13 -5.98
CA PRO A 85 -13.61 5.77 -6.39
C PRO A 85 -12.69 5.07 -5.38
N TYR A 86 -11.88 5.84 -4.63
CA TYR A 86 -11.01 5.30 -3.59
C TYR A 86 -11.79 4.78 -2.39
N ILE A 87 -12.77 5.56 -1.91
CA ILE A 87 -13.59 5.17 -0.76
C ILE A 87 -14.41 3.93 -1.11
N GLU A 88 -15.07 3.92 -2.27
CA GLU A 88 -15.92 2.81 -2.70
C GLU A 88 -15.14 1.52 -3.01
N SER A 89 -13.83 1.60 -3.23
CA SER A 89 -13.01 0.42 -3.54
C SER A 89 -12.83 -0.54 -2.36
N TRP A 90 -12.94 -0.05 -1.13
CA TRP A 90 -12.68 -0.84 0.09
C TRP A 90 -13.78 -0.73 1.15
N TRP A 91 -14.56 0.36 1.18
CA TRP A 91 -15.66 0.50 2.15
C TRP A 91 -16.73 -0.55 1.91
N GLN A 92 -17.17 -1.22 2.98
CA GLN A 92 -18.18 -2.27 2.91
C GLN A 92 -19.41 -1.85 3.71
N PRO A 93 -20.51 -1.45 3.06
CA PRO A 93 -21.77 -1.17 3.75
C PRO A 93 -22.15 -2.34 4.66
N ASN A 94 -22.50 -2.05 5.91
CA ASN A 94 -22.80 -3.03 6.97
C ASN A 94 -21.63 -3.92 7.44
N GLY A 95 -20.47 -3.90 6.77
CA GLY A 95 -19.26 -4.62 7.17
C GLY A 95 -18.24 -3.73 7.90
N THR A 96 -18.15 -2.47 7.52
CA THR A 96 -17.29 -1.45 8.15
C THR A 96 -18.10 -0.47 8.97
N ARG A 97 -17.55 0.00 10.09
CA ARG A 97 -18.14 1.07 10.91
C ARG A 97 -17.19 2.26 11.01
N GLY A 98 -17.75 3.46 11.10
CA GLY A 98 -16.97 4.69 11.09
C GLY A 98 -17.68 5.86 10.43
N ASN A 99 -16.97 6.96 10.29
CA ASN A 99 -17.49 8.21 9.76
C ASN A 99 -16.47 8.89 8.86
N ILE A 100 -16.97 9.66 7.90
CA ILE A 100 -16.17 10.61 7.13
C ILE A 100 -16.46 12.04 7.59
N PHE A 101 -15.42 12.74 8.01
CA PHE A 101 -15.50 14.12 8.49
C PHE A 101 -15.17 15.11 7.38
N LEU A 102 -16.08 16.05 7.16
CA LEU A 102 -16.00 17.10 6.15
C LEU A 102 -15.78 18.47 6.80
N ASP A 103 -15.18 19.39 6.04
CA ASP A 103 -15.00 20.78 6.44
C ASP A 103 -16.26 21.64 6.29
N SER A 104 -17.21 21.19 5.46
CA SER A 104 -18.51 21.81 5.27
C SER A 104 -19.52 20.77 4.74
N PRO A 105 -20.84 21.05 4.76
CA PRO A 105 -21.84 20.13 4.25
C PRO A 105 -21.53 19.64 2.82
N PRO A 106 -21.86 18.41 2.44
CA PRO A 106 -21.58 17.91 1.09
C PRO A 106 -22.22 18.78 0.01
N PRO A 107 -21.61 18.89 -1.18
CA PRO A 107 -22.17 19.71 -2.25
C PRO A 107 -23.48 19.10 -2.75
N LYS A 108 -24.40 19.94 -3.26
CA LYS A 108 -25.75 19.51 -3.66
C LYS A 108 -25.75 18.41 -4.72
N ASP A 109 -24.76 18.40 -5.62
CA ASP A 109 -24.61 17.37 -6.66
C ASP A 109 -24.10 16.01 -6.13
N PHE A 110 -23.68 15.95 -4.87
CA PHE A 110 -23.29 14.72 -4.18
C PHE A 110 -24.47 14.10 -3.39
N LEU A 111 -25.63 14.76 -3.38
CA LEU A 111 -26.82 14.29 -2.70
C LEU A 111 -27.81 13.64 -3.70
N PRO A 112 -28.57 12.60 -3.28
CA PRO A 112 -28.60 12.00 -1.94
C PRO A 112 -27.29 11.27 -1.59
N TRP A 113 -26.96 11.21 -0.29
CA TRP A 113 -25.73 10.58 0.18
C TRP A 113 -25.64 9.12 -0.28
N PRO A 114 -24.54 8.68 -0.92
CA PRO A 114 -24.44 7.32 -1.44
C PRO A 114 -24.50 6.28 -0.31
N SER A 115 -25.27 5.21 -0.50
CA SER A 115 -25.30 4.07 0.45
C SER A 115 -23.99 3.28 0.49
N THR A 116 -23.15 3.44 -0.53
CA THR A 116 -21.80 2.89 -0.64
C THR A 116 -20.75 3.64 0.18
N TYR A 117 -21.13 4.72 0.88
CA TYR A 117 -20.24 5.57 1.65
C TYR A 117 -20.39 5.40 3.15
N PRO A 118 -19.33 5.69 3.94
CA PRO A 118 -19.47 5.91 5.37
C PRO A 118 -20.44 7.07 5.66
N PRO A 119 -21.19 7.06 6.77
CA PRO A 119 -21.95 8.22 7.21
C PRO A 119 -21.05 9.46 7.36
N PHE A 120 -21.50 10.61 6.88
CA PHE A 120 -20.72 11.84 6.99
C PHE A 120 -21.03 12.61 8.27
N GLN A 121 -20.03 13.36 8.73
CA GLN A 121 -20.13 14.37 9.77
C GLN A 121 -19.50 15.66 9.24
N VAL A 122 -19.98 16.81 9.69
CA VAL A 122 -19.30 18.09 9.46
C VAL A 122 -18.60 18.46 10.75
N ASN A 123 -17.29 18.70 10.68
CA ASN A 123 -16.53 19.03 11.87
C ASN A 123 -17.03 20.32 12.51
N GLU A 124 -16.79 20.45 13.82
CA GLU A 124 -17.05 21.69 14.50
C GLU A 124 -16.15 22.82 13.95
N ASP A 125 -16.69 24.04 13.90
CA ASP A 125 -15.92 25.22 13.55
C ASP A 125 -14.81 25.50 14.57
N VAL A 126 -13.57 25.25 14.16
CA VAL A 126 -12.35 25.48 14.95
C VAL A 126 -12.13 26.96 15.27
N LYS A 127 -12.85 27.90 14.64
CA LYS A 127 -12.83 29.34 15.00
C LYS A 127 -13.28 29.62 16.43
N LYS A 128 -14.04 28.71 17.02
CA LYS A 128 -14.49 28.81 18.42
C LYS A 128 -13.36 28.54 19.43
N LEU A 129 -12.26 27.93 18.99
CA LEU A 129 -11.13 27.63 19.87
C LEU A 129 -10.39 28.92 20.23
N ARG A 130 -10.04 29.08 21.52
CA ARG A 130 -9.30 30.25 22.03
C ARG A 130 -7.96 30.45 21.31
N VAL A 131 -7.30 29.35 20.96
CA VAL A 131 -6.03 29.35 20.22
C VAL A 131 -6.16 29.66 18.72
N TYR A 132 -7.37 29.71 18.16
CA TYR A 132 -7.59 29.88 16.71
C TYR A 132 -6.73 30.97 16.04
N PRO A 133 -6.60 32.19 16.60
CA PRO A 133 -5.79 33.25 15.97
C PRO A 133 -4.30 32.90 15.83
N LYS A 134 -3.80 31.90 16.56
CA LYS A 134 -2.40 31.45 16.54
C LYS A 134 -2.18 30.23 15.62
N LEU A 135 -3.25 29.59 15.14
CA LEU A 135 -3.15 28.37 14.35
C LEU A 135 -2.57 28.65 12.97
N VAL A 136 -1.46 28.00 12.63
CA VAL A 136 -0.83 28.13 11.31
C VAL A 136 -1.65 27.42 10.23
N VAL A 137 -2.23 26.26 10.55
CA VAL A 137 -3.07 25.47 9.62
C VAL A 137 -4.34 24.98 10.34
N PRO A 138 -5.42 25.78 10.37
CA PRO A 138 -6.68 25.40 11.04
C PRO A 138 -7.27 24.07 10.53
N ALA A 139 -7.06 23.74 9.25
CA ALA A 139 -7.51 22.48 8.68
C ALA A 139 -6.84 21.25 9.32
N ALA A 140 -5.58 21.34 9.75
CA ALA A 140 -4.89 20.26 10.46
C ALA A 140 -5.51 20.03 11.84
N VAL A 141 -5.80 21.11 12.56
CA VAL A 141 -6.50 21.04 13.85
C VAL A 141 -7.90 20.43 13.70
N ARG A 142 -8.65 20.80 12.67
CA ARG A 142 -9.96 20.20 12.36
C ARG A 142 -9.85 18.68 12.16
N MET A 143 -8.88 18.22 11.36
CA MET A 143 -8.68 16.78 11.13
C MET A 143 -8.29 16.06 12.43
N PHE A 144 -7.42 16.65 13.24
CA PHE A 144 -7.03 16.08 14.54
C PHE A 144 -8.22 15.97 15.51
N ARG A 145 -9.07 17.01 15.59
CA ARG A 145 -10.30 17.00 16.40
C ARG A 145 -11.36 16.00 15.92
N SER A 146 -11.22 15.40 14.73
CA SER A 146 -12.11 14.30 14.32
C SER A 146 -12.00 13.07 15.25
N ILE A 147 -10.88 12.90 15.96
CA ILE A 147 -10.74 11.89 17.03
C ILE A 147 -11.68 12.20 18.20
N LEU A 148 -11.66 13.45 18.67
CA LEU A 148 -12.51 13.98 19.73
C LEU A 148 -14.00 13.83 19.38
N GLU A 149 -14.37 14.31 18.20
CA GLU A 149 -15.75 14.28 17.73
C GLU A 149 -16.24 12.84 17.54
N THR A 150 -15.40 11.93 17.03
CA THR A 150 -15.75 10.51 16.91
C THR A 150 -16.05 9.87 18.26
N PHE A 151 -15.28 10.21 19.29
CA PHE A 151 -15.46 9.69 20.64
C PHE A 151 -16.79 10.15 21.26
N TRP A 152 -17.18 11.40 21.05
CA TRP A 152 -18.46 11.93 21.56
C TRP A 152 -19.70 11.49 20.79
N LEU A 153 -19.53 11.09 19.53
CA LEU A 153 -20.60 10.48 18.75
C LEU A 153 -20.92 9.04 19.21
N GLU A 154 -20.11 8.44 20.08
CA GLU A 154 -20.39 7.11 20.63
C GLU A 154 -21.09 7.19 21.99
N ASP A 155 -22.21 6.46 22.09
CA ASP A 155 -22.91 6.19 23.35
C ASP A 155 -22.55 4.78 23.91
N ASP A 156 -21.65 4.05 23.25
CA ASP A 156 -21.50 2.60 23.44
C ASP A 156 -20.07 2.19 23.85
N GLN A 157 -19.94 1.60 25.04
CA GLN A 157 -18.67 1.23 25.69
C GLN A 157 -18.14 -0.15 25.26
N ASN A 158 -18.87 -0.88 24.40
CA ASN A 158 -18.59 -2.28 24.11
C ASN A 158 -17.90 -2.48 22.77
N VAL A 159 -16.61 -2.17 22.74
CA VAL A 159 -15.75 -2.59 21.64
C VAL A 159 -14.40 -2.94 22.24
N LEU A 160 -13.88 -4.15 22.00
CA LEU A 160 -12.54 -4.40 21.44
C LEU A 160 -12.03 -5.83 21.69
N GLY A 161 -11.22 -6.33 20.73
CA GLY A 161 -10.42 -7.56 20.81
C GLY A 161 -9.05 -7.42 20.11
N LYS A 162 -8.23 -8.49 20.14
CA LYS A 162 -6.82 -8.84 19.76
C LYS A 162 -5.68 -8.07 20.38
N TYR A 163 -5.78 -6.75 20.46
CA TYR A 163 -4.85 -6.00 21.31
C TYR A 163 -5.50 -5.82 22.67
N ASP A 164 -4.67 -5.84 23.70
CA ASP A 164 -5.12 -5.52 25.04
C ASP A 164 -5.59 -4.07 25.02
N HIS A 165 -6.89 -3.88 24.82
CA HIS A 165 -7.51 -2.58 24.66
C HIS A 165 -7.42 -1.73 25.93
N THR A 166 -6.96 -2.30 27.03
CA THR A 166 -6.61 -1.58 28.26
C THR A 166 -5.26 -0.86 28.15
N LYS A 167 -4.38 -1.29 27.23
CA LYS A 167 -3.06 -0.69 27.00
C LYS A 167 -3.09 0.36 25.90
N TYR A 168 -2.15 1.29 25.97
CA TYR A 168 -1.97 2.31 24.96
C TYR A 168 -1.28 1.73 23.74
N HIS A 169 -1.97 1.78 22.60
CA HIS A 169 -1.44 1.44 21.31
C HIS A 169 -1.56 2.64 20.36
N TYR A 170 -0.42 3.10 19.87
CA TYR A 170 -0.29 4.00 18.74
C TYR A 170 0.51 3.28 17.66
N THR A 171 -0.17 2.83 16.60
CA THR A 171 0.46 2.02 15.56
C THR A 171 0.29 2.66 14.18
N GLY A 172 1.35 2.68 13.39
CA GLY A 172 1.35 3.23 12.04
C GLY A 172 2.73 3.10 11.40
N MET A 173 3.05 3.92 10.40
CA MET A 173 4.37 3.93 9.78
C MET A 173 4.80 5.35 9.39
N THR A 174 6.11 5.58 9.40
CA THR A 174 6.74 6.78 8.84
C THR A 174 6.63 6.82 7.32
N SER A 175 7.03 7.93 6.70
CA SER A 175 7.11 8.01 5.25
C SER A 175 8.27 7.16 4.70
N GLU A 176 8.11 6.64 3.48
CA GLU A 176 9.17 6.03 2.70
C GLU A 176 10.29 7.03 2.33
N ALA A 177 10.00 8.34 2.36
CA ALA A 177 10.92 9.40 1.99
C ALA A 177 11.64 10.00 3.20
N VAL A 178 12.98 10.02 3.16
CA VAL A 178 13.82 10.66 4.19
C VAL A 178 13.44 12.12 4.36
N LYS A 179 13.19 12.84 3.26
CA LYS A 179 12.91 14.28 3.32
C LYS A 179 11.60 14.58 4.06
N SER A 180 10.58 13.77 3.87
CA SER A 180 9.32 13.91 4.60
C SER A 180 9.56 13.72 6.09
N ASN A 181 10.24 12.63 6.48
CA ASN A 181 10.50 12.33 7.90
C ASN A 181 11.39 13.41 8.55
N PHE A 182 12.36 13.94 7.82
CA PHE A 182 13.19 15.05 8.27
C PHE A 182 12.40 16.35 8.47
N ASP A 183 11.44 16.65 7.60
CA ASP A 183 10.65 17.88 7.69
C ASP A 183 9.58 17.85 8.78
N PHE A 184 9.11 16.65 9.14
CA PHE A 184 8.02 16.46 10.10
C PHE A 184 8.47 15.68 11.33
N SER A 185 8.62 14.36 11.23
CA SER A 185 9.19 13.54 12.30
C SER A 185 9.55 12.13 11.81
N PHE A 186 10.57 11.54 12.42
CA PHE A 186 10.88 10.10 12.29
C PHE A 186 10.11 9.24 13.30
N ASP A 187 9.41 9.86 14.24
CA ASP A 187 8.71 9.20 15.36
C ASP A 187 7.19 9.42 15.29
N MET A 188 6.66 9.73 14.10
CA MET A 188 5.22 9.89 13.85
C MET A 188 4.70 8.94 12.78
N ALA A 189 3.49 8.42 12.99
CA ALA A 189 2.74 7.77 11.94
C ALA A 189 2.18 8.83 11.00
N TYR A 190 2.41 8.67 9.70
CA TYR A 190 1.89 9.61 8.71
C TYR A 190 0.38 9.42 8.51
N GLY A 191 -0.37 10.52 8.57
CA GLY A 191 -1.83 10.49 8.49
C GLY A 191 -2.34 10.00 7.14
N GLY A 192 -1.60 10.24 6.05
CA GLY A 192 -1.96 9.76 4.72
C GLY A 192 -1.86 8.23 4.60
N ALA A 193 -0.79 7.64 5.14
CA ALA A 193 -0.66 6.20 5.32
C ALA A 193 -1.77 5.66 6.23
N GLY A 194 -2.18 6.44 7.23
CA GLY A 194 -3.12 6.02 8.25
C GLY A 194 -2.41 5.39 9.45
N TYR A 195 -3.14 5.35 10.56
CA TYR A 195 -2.68 4.83 11.84
C TYR A 195 -3.88 4.31 12.63
N ALA A 196 -3.60 3.56 13.69
CA ALA A 196 -4.60 3.08 14.62
C ALA A 196 -4.23 3.47 16.06
N LEU A 197 -5.26 3.83 16.82
CA LEU A 197 -5.20 4.13 18.25
C LEU A 197 -6.08 3.13 18.99
N SER A 198 -5.60 2.57 20.10
CA SER A 198 -6.44 1.81 21.03
C SER A 198 -7.48 2.72 21.68
N TYR A 199 -8.64 2.18 22.04
CA TYR A 199 -9.68 2.95 22.73
C TYR A 199 -9.22 3.54 24.07
N SER A 200 -8.47 2.81 24.89
CA SER A 200 -7.91 3.33 26.16
C SER A 200 -7.06 4.59 25.94
N LEU A 201 -6.25 4.59 24.89
CA LEU A 201 -5.44 5.74 24.50
C LEU A 201 -6.31 6.90 24.04
N VAL A 202 -7.32 6.65 23.19
CA VAL A 202 -8.28 7.70 22.76
C VAL A 202 -8.99 8.30 23.96
N LYS A 203 -9.47 7.47 24.90
CA LYS A 203 -10.13 7.91 26.14
C LYS A 203 -9.25 8.82 26.99
N THR A 204 -7.94 8.58 26.99
CA THR A 204 -6.95 9.39 27.72
C THR A 204 -6.57 10.66 26.95
N LEU A 205 -6.49 10.58 25.62
CA LEU A 205 -6.14 11.69 24.74
C LEU A 205 -7.27 12.73 24.66
N VAL A 206 -8.51 12.30 24.55
CA VAL A 206 -9.69 13.15 24.33
C VAL A 206 -9.77 14.36 25.28
N PRO A 207 -9.65 14.19 26.61
CA PRO A 207 -9.72 15.32 27.54
C PRO A 207 -8.61 16.37 27.36
N ILE A 208 -7.49 16.02 26.73
CA ILE A 208 -6.32 16.89 26.58
C ILE A 208 -6.12 17.41 25.16
N ILE A 209 -6.96 17.03 24.19
CA ILE A 209 -6.79 17.42 22.77
C ILE A 209 -6.71 18.93 22.61
N ASP A 210 -7.66 19.67 23.19
CA ASP A 210 -7.72 21.12 23.03
C ASP A 210 -6.52 21.79 23.72
N ASP A 211 -6.15 21.38 24.94
CA ASP A 211 -4.95 21.87 25.64
C ASP A 211 -3.65 21.58 24.86
N CYS A 212 -3.56 20.42 24.21
CA CYS A 212 -2.44 20.07 23.35
C CYS A 212 -2.37 20.96 22.09
N ILE A 213 -3.52 21.28 21.48
CA ILE A 213 -3.58 22.25 20.37
C ILE A 213 -3.10 23.63 20.85
N GLU A 214 -3.48 24.05 22.06
CA GLU A 214 -2.99 25.32 22.65
C GLU A 214 -1.47 25.32 22.86
N ARG A 215 -0.89 24.17 23.20
CA ARG A 215 0.55 23.97 23.39
C ARG A 215 1.35 24.01 22.08
N TYR A 216 0.79 23.45 20.99
CA TYR A 216 1.46 23.31 19.70
C TYR A 216 0.75 24.01 18.53
N PRO A 217 0.45 25.33 18.63
CA PRO A 217 -0.38 26.02 17.63
C PRO A 217 0.31 26.20 16.26
N TYR A 218 1.62 26.02 16.21
CA TYR A 218 2.45 26.24 15.04
C TYR A 218 2.65 24.99 14.17
N LEU A 219 2.26 23.80 14.66
CA LEU A 219 2.37 22.57 13.88
C LEU A 219 1.40 22.59 12.69
N ARG A 220 1.89 22.17 11.53
CA ARG A 220 1.22 22.40 10.24
C ARG A 220 0.39 21.21 9.77
N VAL A 221 0.61 20.04 10.35
CA VAL A 221 0.00 18.77 9.93
C VAL A 221 -0.58 18.04 11.13
N SER A 222 -1.71 17.37 10.92
CA SER A 222 -2.53 16.81 12.01
C SER A 222 -1.89 15.60 12.69
N ASP A 223 -1.11 14.82 11.95
CA ASP A 223 -0.36 13.66 12.41
C ASP A 223 0.83 14.03 13.29
N GLN A 224 1.56 15.10 12.94
CA GLN A 224 2.61 15.63 13.81
C GLN A 224 2.04 16.19 15.13
N LEU A 225 0.87 16.83 15.05
CA LEU A 225 0.14 17.30 16.22
C LEU A 225 -0.28 16.13 17.12
N LEU A 226 -0.92 15.10 16.56
CA LEU A 226 -1.25 13.87 17.27
C LEU A 226 -0.01 13.26 17.93
N SER A 227 1.07 13.05 17.18
CA SER A 227 2.32 12.46 17.68
C SER A 227 2.90 13.28 18.84
N SER A 228 2.88 14.61 18.75
CA SER A 228 3.34 15.48 19.85
C SER A 228 2.46 15.34 21.10
N CYS A 229 1.14 15.28 20.95
CA CYS A 229 0.22 15.04 22.08
C CYS A 229 0.42 13.66 22.72
N LEU A 230 0.69 12.63 21.91
CA LEU A 230 0.95 11.28 22.39
C LEU A 230 2.29 11.17 23.10
N ALA A 231 3.32 11.88 22.61
CA ALA A 231 4.61 11.97 23.29
C ALA A 231 4.50 12.62 24.67
N ASP A 232 3.64 13.65 24.82
CA ASP A 232 3.34 14.25 26.13
C ASP A 232 2.67 13.27 27.11
N LEU A 233 2.01 12.23 26.59
CA LEU A 233 1.45 11.11 27.36
C LEU A 233 2.46 9.96 27.56
N GLY A 234 3.68 10.08 27.04
CA GLY A 234 4.70 9.02 27.09
C GLY A 234 4.40 7.84 26.18
N VAL A 235 3.66 8.05 25.08
CA VAL A 235 3.26 6.98 24.14
C VAL A 235 4.03 7.11 22.83
N ASP A 236 4.90 6.15 22.59
CA ASP A 236 5.71 6.07 21.38
C ASP A 236 4.99 5.35 20.22
N LEU A 237 5.40 5.68 19.00
CA LEU A 237 4.94 5.01 17.79
C LEU A 237 5.42 3.57 17.71
N THR A 238 4.48 2.65 17.50
CA THR A 238 4.76 1.27 17.09
C THR A 238 4.68 1.12 15.57
N HIS A 239 5.82 0.84 14.94
CA HIS A 239 5.90 0.69 13.49
C HIS A 239 5.24 -0.58 12.95
N VAL A 240 4.32 -0.43 11.99
CA VAL A 240 3.62 -1.52 11.30
C VAL A 240 3.80 -1.40 9.78
N LYS A 241 4.57 -2.32 9.20
CA LYS A 241 5.07 -2.29 7.81
C LYS A 241 4.03 -2.34 6.69
N GLY A 242 2.75 -2.46 7.03
CA GLY A 242 1.67 -2.47 6.05
C GLY A 242 1.07 -1.09 5.75
N PHE A 243 1.42 -0.07 6.53
CA PHE A 243 0.98 1.31 6.26
C PHE A 243 2.00 2.01 5.36
N HIS A 244 1.53 2.57 4.25
CA HIS A 244 2.38 3.24 3.27
C HIS A 244 1.90 4.65 2.96
N GLN A 245 2.76 5.64 3.22
CA GLN A 245 2.51 7.05 2.90
C GLN A 245 2.71 7.33 1.41
N ILE A 246 3.64 6.61 0.78
CA ILE A 246 3.99 6.72 -0.64
C ILE A 246 4.31 8.17 -1.01
N ASP A 247 5.16 8.82 -0.22
CA ASP A 247 5.81 10.05 -0.67
C ASP A 247 6.89 9.67 -1.69
N LEU A 248 6.44 9.25 -2.87
CA LEU A 248 7.22 8.86 -4.03
C LEU A 248 6.49 9.38 -5.28
N LEU A 249 7.20 9.50 -6.39
CA LEU A 249 6.63 9.92 -7.67
C LEU A 249 6.88 8.88 -8.76
N GLY A 250 6.08 8.93 -9.83
CA GLY A 250 6.26 8.09 -11.00
C GLY A 250 5.86 6.64 -10.77
N ASP A 251 6.64 5.70 -11.30
CA ASP A 251 6.32 4.28 -11.24
C ASP A 251 6.77 3.64 -9.92
N ILE A 252 5.81 3.30 -9.04
CA ILE A 252 6.11 2.63 -7.78
C ILE A 252 6.13 1.09 -7.87
N SER A 253 6.12 0.52 -9.07
CA SER A 253 6.08 -0.93 -9.27
C SER A 253 7.21 -1.67 -8.57
N GLY A 254 8.40 -1.10 -8.48
CA GLY A 254 9.54 -1.66 -7.75
C GLY A 254 9.28 -1.81 -6.25
N LEU A 255 8.63 -0.81 -5.63
CA LEU A 255 8.21 -0.83 -4.22
C LEU A 255 7.16 -1.93 -3.99
N LEU A 256 6.08 -1.91 -4.79
CA LEU A 256 4.96 -2.85 -4.64
C LEU A 256 5.38 -4.30 -4.93
N SER A 257 6.30 -4.51 -5.87
CA SER A 257 6.81 -5.86 -6.23
C SER A 257 7.76 -6.45 -5.19
N SER A 258 8.21 -5.65 -4.22
CA SER A 258 9.18 -6.03 -3.20
C SER A 258 8.66 -5.83 -1.79
N HIS A 259 7.32 -5.76 -1.64
CA HIS A 259 6.70 -5.58 -0.35
C HIS A 259 7.10 -6.73 0.61
N PRO A 260 7.46 -6.42 1.87
CA PRO A 260 7.87 -7.42 2.83
C PRO A 260 6.76 -8.43 3.14
N GLN A 261 7.14 -9.52 3.82
CA GLN A 261 6.21 -10.53 4.34
C GLN A 261 5.43 -10.00 5.55
N SER A 262 4.64 -8.95 5.33
CA SER A 262 3.70 -8.37 6.27
C SER A 262 2.38 -8.08 5.55
N PRO A 263 1.24 -8.11 6.23
CA PRO A 263 -0.04 -7.71 5.61
C PRO A 263 0.03 -6.27 5.12
N LEU A 264 -0.42 -6.03 3.88
CA LEU A 264 -0.67 -4.68 3.39
C LEU A 264 -1.92 -4.12 4.08
N LEU A 265 -1.84 -2.91 4.61
CA LEU A 265 -2.94 -2.24 5.32
C LEU A 265 -3.45 -1.03 4.55
N SER A 266 -2.56 -0.23 3.99
CA SER A 266 -2.94 0.97 3.24
C SER A 266 -1.91 1.36 2.20
N LEU A 267 -2.37 2.07 1.17
CA LEU A 267 -1.54 2.72 0.16
C LEU A 267 -2.03 4.15 0.00
N HIS A 268 -1.13 5.12 0.17
CA HIS A 268 -1.44 6.53 0.03
C HIS A 268 -0.83 7.15 -1.24
N HIS A 269 -1.15 8.43 -1.45
CA HIS A 269 -0.76 9.33 -2.53
C HIS A 269 -0.95 8.78 -3.95
N LEU A 270 -1.98 7.95 -4.13
CA LEU A 270 -2.28 7.27 -5.38
C LEU A 270 -2.46 8.23 -6.58
N ASP A 271 -2.97 9.45 -6.39
CA ASP A 271 -3.06 10.44 -7.48
C ASP A 271 -1.71 11.08 -7.86
N GLY A 272 -0.67 10.91 -7.05
CA GLY A 272 0.67 11.50 -7.27
C GLY A 272 1.66 10.57 -7.97
N ILE A 273 1.22 9.34 -8.27
CA ILE A 273 2.03 8.28 -8.87
C ILE A 273 1.41 7.85 -10.21
N ASN A 274 2.16 7.04 -10.98
CA ASN A 274 1.59 6.36 -12.12
C ASN A 274 0.55 5.32 -11.67
N PRO A 275 -0.42 4.96 -12.52
CA PRO A 275 -1.33 3.86 -12.23
C PRO A 275 -0.57 2.58 -11.87
N ILE A 276 -1.05 1.87 -10.84
CA ILE A 276 -0.41 0.65 -10.32
C ILE A 276 -0.23 -0.41 -11.42
N PHE A 277 -1.13 -0.44 -12.41
CA PHE A 277 -1.04 -1.32 -13.57
C PHE A 277 -0.84 -0.51 -14.86
N PRO A 278 0.18 -0.84 -15.70
CA PRO A 278 0.53 -0.04 -16.88
C PRO A 278 -0.60 0.19 -17.90
N SER A 279 -1.53 -0.76 -18.02
CA SER A 279 -2.62 -0.71 -19.02
C SER A 279 -3.95 -0.19 -18.45
N LYS A 280 -3.94 0.50 -17.31
CA LYS A 280 -5.14 0.94 -16.59
C LYS A 280 -4.98 2.38 -16.16
N ASN A 281 -6.09 3.10 -16.01
CA ASN A 281 -6.07 4.38 -15.30
C ASN A 281 -5.97 4.16 -13.77
N GLN A 282 -5.91 5.27 -13.01
CA GLN A 282 -5.73 5.23 -11.56
C GLN A 282 -6.81 4.41 -10.84
N TYR A 283 -8.08 4.69 -11.15
CA TYR A 283 -9.23 4.07 -10.50
C TYR A 283 -9.39 2.60 -10.89
N GLU A 284 -9.21 2.30 -12.18
CA GLU A 284 -9.21 0.94 -12.69
C GLU A 284 -8.12 0.09 -12.06
N SER A 285 -6.93 0.66 -11.86
CA SER A 285 -5.81 -0.03 -11.24
C SER A 285 -6.11 -0.46 -9.81
N ILE A 286 -6.75 0.42 -9.04
CA ILE A 286 -7.11 0.14 -7.64
C ILE A 286 -8.20 -0.91 -7.58
N ASN A 287 -9.27 -0.75 -8.36
CA ASN A 287 -10.32 -1.75 -8.46
C ASN A 287 -9.76 -3.12 -8.90
N HIS A 288 -8.76 -3.13 -9.77
CA HIS A 288 -8.08 -4.35 -10.18
C HIS A 288 -7.25 -4.99 -9.06
N LEU A 289 -6.49 -4.20 -8.30
CA LEU A 289 -5.76 -4.68 -7.12
C LEU A 289 -6.74 -5.24 -6.06
N MET A 290 -7.86 -4.56 -5.84
CA MET A 290 -8.89 -5.00 -4.89
C MET A 290 -9.58 -6.31 -5.31
N LYS A 291 -9.61 -6.67 -6.60
CA LYS A 291 -10.03 -8.02 -7.01
C LYS A 291 -9.09 -9.09 -6.45
N ALA A 292 -7.78 -8.87 -6.52
CA ALA A 292 -6.82 -9.80 -5.92
C ALA A 292 -6.94 -9.82 -4.39
N ALA A 293 -7.14 -8.66 -3.76
CA ALA A 293 -7.38 -8.56 -2.32
C ALA A 293 -8.59 -9.39 -1.86
N LYS A 294 -9.69 -9.40 -2.63
CA LYS A 294 -10.89 -10.21 -2.32
C LYS A 294 -10.62 -11.72 -2.32
N PHE A 295 -9.64 -12.20 -3.09
CA PHE A 295 -9.27 -13.61 -3.08
C PHE A 295 -8.37 -13.96 -1.90
N ASP A 296 -7.37 -13.13 -1.64
CA ASP A 296 -6.46 -13.33 -0.51
C ASP A 296 -5.75 -12.03 -0.12
N GLN A 297 -6.44 -11.30 0.75
CA GLN A 297 -5.96 -10.03 1.30
C GLN A 297 -4.71 -10.21 2.16
N SER A 298 -4.59 -11.36 2.84
CA SER A 298 -3.53 -11.58 3.84
C SER A 298 -2.14 -11.57 3.22
N ARG A 299 -2.01 -11.99 1.95
CA ARG A 299 -0.75 -12.08 1.22
C ARG A 299 -0.55 -10.98 0.18
N LEU A 300 -1.50 -10.07 0.00
CA LEU A 300 -1.45 -9.05 -1.06
C LEU A 300 -0.10 -8.30 -1.08
N LEU A 301 0.50 -8.20 -2.26
CA LEU A 301 1.84 -7.64 -2.57
C LEU A 301 3.04 -8.37 -1.96
N GLN A 302 2.87 -9.27 -1.00
CA GLN A 302 4.00 -9.89 -0.31
C GLN A 302 4.91 -10.64 -1.29
N GLN A 303 6.21 -10.30 -1.25
CA GLN A 303 7.19 -10.83 -2.19
C GLN A 303 7.70 -12.22 -1.80
N SER A 304 7.43 -13.21 -2.65
CA SER A 304 8.04 -14.54 -2.61
C SER A 304 9.21 -14.62 -3.59
N ILE A 305 10.28 -15.32 -3.21
CA ILE A 305 11.48 -15.51 -4.04
C ILE A 305 11.70 -17.01 -4.24
N CYS A 306 11.59 -17.49 -5.48
CA CYS A 306 11.78 -18.89 -5.86
C CYS A 306 12.98 -19.00 -6.82
N TYR A 307 13.62 -20.17 -6.84
CA TYR A 307 14.74 -20.48 -7.74
C TYR A 307 14.40 -21.71 -8.57
N HIS A 308 14.67 -21.65 -9.87
CA HIS A 308 14.53 -22.79 -10.75
C HIS A 308 15.91 -23.36 -11.07
N LYS A 309 16.24 -24.49 -10.41
CA LYS A 309 17.57 -25.11 -10.49
C LYS A 309 17.96 -25.55 -11.92
N PRO A 310 17.14 -26.28 -12.69
CA PRO A 310 17.57 -26.76 -14.01
C PRO A 310 17.92 -25.65 -15.02
N THR A 311 17.29 -24.47 -14.96
CA THR A 311 17.63 -23.33 -15.84
C THR A 311 18.52 -22.29 -15.16
N ASN A 312 18.85 -22.47 -13.88
CA ASN A 312 19.55 -21.47 -13.08
C ASN A 312 18.86 -20.09 -13.07
N TRP A 313 17.53 -20.06 -12.98
CA TRP A 313 16.76 -18.81 -12.99
C TRP A 313 16.25 -18.42 -11.60
N SER A 314 16.03 -17.13 -11.41
CA SER A 314 15.37 -16.60 -10.21
C SER A 314 14.02 -16.00 -10.54
N PHE A 315 13.08 -16.14 -9.62
CA PHE A 315 11.74 -15.61 -9.73
C PHE A 315 11.41 -14.80 -8.49
N THR A 316 10.85 -13.61 -8.66
CA THR A 316 10.22 -12.87 -7.57
C THR A 316 8.75 -12.66 -7.88
N VAL A 317 7.86 -13.04 -6.97
CA VAL A 317 6.41 -12.94 -7.16
C VAL A 317 5.83 -12.09 -6.05
N ALA A 318 5.21 -10.97 -6.39
CA ALA A 318 4.37 -10.19 -5.49
C ALA A 318 2.93 -10.63 -5.67
N TRP A 319 2.37 -11.27 -4.64
CA TRP A 319 1.07 -11.91 -4.73
C TRP A 319 -0.04 -10.91 -5.10
N GLY A 320 -0.83 -11.27 -6.11
CA GLY A 320 -1.91 -10.41 -6.62
C GLY A 320 -1.44 -9.18 -7.39
N TYR A 321 -0.16 -9.10 -7.77
CA TYR A 321 0.37 -7.92 -8.46
C TYR A 321 1.34 -8.22 -9.60
N SER A 322 2.51 -8.79 -9.34
CA SER A 322 3.58 -8.90 -10.34
C SER A 322 4.44 -10.14 -10.18
N ALA A 323 5.12 -10.51 -11.27
CA ALA A 323 6.19 -11.50 -11.27
C ALA A 323 7.38 -10.96 -12.05
N HIS A 324 8.59 -11.15 -11.53
CA HIS A 324 9.84 -10.87 -12.23
C HIS A 324 10.60 -12.17 -12.46
N VAL A 325 11.11 -12.35 -13.68
CA VAL A 325 11.98 -13.48 -14.05
C VAL A 325 13.38 -12.95 -14.33
N TYR A 326 14.38 -13.61 -13.77
CA TYR A 326 15.79 -13.32 -13.99
C TYR A 326 16.43 -14.58 -14.57
N GLU A 327 17.08 -14.47 -15.72
CA GLU A 327 17.74 -15.60 -16.40
C GLU A 327 19.10 -15.97 -15.77
N THR A 328 19.20 -15.78 -14.45
CA THR A 328 20.38 -16.08 -13.63
C THR A 328 19.98 -16.26 -12.17
N VAL A 329 20.83 -16.92 -11.38
CA VAL A 329 20.64 -17.08 -9.93
C VAL A 329 21.08 -15.81 -9.22
N MET A 330 20.11 -15.03 -8.76
CA MET A 330 20.32 -13.77 -8.07
C MET A 330 20.25 -13.98 -6.55
N PRO A 331 21.18 -13.41 -5.77
CA PRO A 331 21.14 -13.52 -4.31
C PRO A 331 19.83 -12.95 -3.74
N ARG A 332 19.23 -13.65 -2.75
CA ARG A 332 18.01 -13.20 -2.08
C ARG A 332 18.18 -11.82 -1.44
N SER A 333 19.38 -11.52 -0.93
CA SER A 333 19.73 -10.21 -0.36
C SER A 333 19.66 -9.06 -1.37
N LEU A 334 19.84 -9.36 -2.66
CA LEU A 334 19.70 -8.41 -3.77
C LEU A 334 18.23 -8.32 -4.22
N LEU A 335 17.56 -9.45 -4.40
CA LEU A 335 16.17 -9.50 -4.89
C LEU A 335 15.14 -8.88 -3.94
N ARG A 336 15.43 -8.87 -2.63
CA ARG A 336 14.61 -8.20 -1.62
C ARG A 336 14.68 -6.67 -1.70
N LYS A 337 15.68 -6.10 -2.39
CA LYS A 337 15.76 -4.66 -2.61
C LYS A 337 14.85 -4.29 -3.78
N PRO A 338 13.95 -3.30 -3.60
CA PRO A 338 13.12 -2.83 -4.69
C PRO A 338 13.97 -2.28 -5.84
N LEU A 339 13.51 -2.51 -7.07
CA LEU A 339 14.01 -1.79 -8.23
C LEU A 339 13.62 -0.32 -8.07
N GLU A 340 14.55 0.60 -8.29
CA GLU A 340 14.28 2.04 -8.22
C GLU A 340 13.56 2.52 -9.47
N THR A 341 12.29 2.14 -9.61
CA THR A 341 11.40 2.58 -10.70
C THR A 341 10.76 3.94 -10.41
N PHE A 342 10.80 4.36 -9.15
CA PHE A 342 10.16 5.57 -8.61
C PHE A 342 11.16 6.70 -8.41
N GLN A 343 10.65 7.91 -8.20
CA GLN A 343 11.45 9.12 -7.96
C GLN A 343 11.18 9.70 -6.56
N PRO A 344 12.11 10.49 -6.00
CA PRO A 344 11.90 11.16 -4.72
C PRO A 344 10.70 12.12 -4.77
N PHE A 345 9.90 12.16 -3.69
CA PHE A 345 8.74 13.06 -3.58
C PHE A 345 9.07 14.53 -3.85
N LYS A 346 10.15 14.99 -3.22
CA LYS A 346 10.69 16.33 -3.42
C LYS A 346 11.83 16.25 -4.41
N LYS A 347 11.61 16.72 -5.64
CA LYS A 347 12.62 16.74 -6.72
C LYS A 347 13.92 17.48 -6.35
N SER A 348 13.86 18.43 -5.42
CA SER A 348 15.01 19.17 -4.91
C SER A 348 15.68 18.55 -3.68
N ALA A 349 15.22 17.38 -3.21
CA ALA A 349 15.90 16.66 -2.14
C ALA A 349 17.31 16.24 -2.57
N ARG A 350 18.20 16.05 -1.60
CA ARG A 350 19.52 15.46 -1.79
C ARG A 350 19.55 14.06 -1.17
N PRO A 351 20.39 13.13 -1.68
CA PRO A 351 20.55 11.83 -1.05
C PRO A 351 20.96 11.94 0.43
N PRO A 352 20.57 10.96 1.27
CA PRO A 352 19.75 9.79 0.94
C PRO A 352 18.27 10.17 0.74
N PHE A 353 17.61 9.52 -0.22
CA PHE A 353 16.22 9.83 -0.60
C PHE A 353 15.18 8.99 0.15
N TYR A 354 15.48 7.71 0.37
CA TYR A 354 14.52 6.71 0.83
C TYR A 354 14.95 6.09 2.16
N MET A 355 13.98 5.65 2.97
CA MET A 355 14.20 4.94 4.23
C MET A 355 14.64 3.47 4.04
N PHE A 356 15.02 3.10 2.81
CA PHE A 356 15.44 1.75 2.45
C PHE A 356 16.40 1.79 1.26
N ASN A 357 17.17 0.71 1.10
CA ASN A 357 18.08 0.55 -0.03
C ASN A 357 17.34 0.02 -1.26
N THR A 358 17.63 0.62 -2.41
CA THR A 358 17.13 0.22 -3.72
C THR A 358 18.21 -0.50 -4.53
N ARG A 359 17.84 -1.00 -5.71
CA ARG A 359 18.78 -1.40 -6.76
C ARG A 359 18.35 -0.79 -8.08
N LEU A 360 19.32 -0.50 -8.93
CA LEU A 360 19.06 0.12 -10.22
C LEU A 360 18.24 -0.82 -11.13
N PRO A 361 17.26 -0.32 -11.89
CA PRO A 361 16.52 -1.12 -12.86
C PRO A 361 17.39 -1.67 -14.00
N TRP A 362 18.48 -0.96 -14.32
CA TRP A 362 19.39 -1.24 -15.42
C TRP A 362 20.76 -1.61 -14.87
N VAL A 363 21.03 -2.89 -14.70
CA VAL A 363 22.39 -3.39 -14.49
C VAL A 363 22.72 -4.27 -15.70
N ASP A 364 23.59 -3.76 -16.57
CA ASP A 364 24.22 -4.50 -17.66
C ASP A 364 25.12 -5.59 -17.04
N PRO A 365 24.89 -6.90 -17.24
CA PRO A 365 24.39 -7.58 -18.45
C PRO A 365 22.88 -7.85 -18.49
N SER A 366 22.33 -7.97 -19.71
CA SER A 366 20.90 -8.24 -20.01
C SER A 366 20.24 -9.34 -19.16
N CYS A 367 20.97 -10.38 -18.74
CA CYS A 367 20.46 -11.46 -17.91
C CYS A 367 20.12 -11.06 -16.45
N GLN A 368 20.59 -9.90 -15.98
CA GLN A 368 20.26 -9.34 -14.65
C GLN A 368 19.04 -8.43 -14.68
N ALA A 369 18.61 -7.99 -15.87
CA ALA A 369 17.37 -7.24 -16.04
C ALA A 369 16.17 -8.17 -15.79
N ALA A 370 15.19 -7.65 -15.07
CA ALA A 370 13.96 -8.38 -14.79
C ALA A 370 13.05 -8.39 -16.01
N HIS A 371 12.62 -9.57 -16.47
CA HIS A 371 11.42 -9.66 -17.28
C HIS A 371 10.22 -9.43 -16.37
N ALA A 372 9.54 -8.29 -16.52
CA ALA A 372 8.44 -7.89 -15.65
C ALA A 372 7.07 -8.28 -16.22
N PHE A 373 6.26 -8.87 -15.36
CA PHE A 373 4.91 -9.30 -15.67
C PHE A 373 3.93 -8.78 -14.62
N PHE A 374 2.77 -8.31 -15.05
CA PHE A 374 1.73 -7.77 -14.15
C PHE A 374 0.45 -8.58 -14.22
N LEU A 375 -0.31 -8.58 -13.12
CA LEU A 375 -1.61 -9.22 -13.02
C LEU A 375 -2.60 -8.62 -14.04
N VAL A 376 -3.23 -9.51 -14.81
CA VAL A 376 -4.26 -9.19 -15.80
C VAL A 376 -5.62 -9.67 -15.35
N GLU A 377 -5.68 -10.84 -14.72
CA GLU A 377 -6.92 -11.48 -14.31
C GLU A 377 -6.68 -12.43 -13.13
N CYS A 378 -7.56 -12.38 -12.14
CA CYS A 378 -7.67 -13.36 -11.07
C CYS A 378 -9.00 -14.09 -11.21
N SER A 379 -8.96 -15.42 -11.31
CA SER A 379 -10.15 -16.27 -11.29
C SER A 379 -9.96 -17.47 -10.37
N LYS A 380 -11.06 -17.97 -9.81
CA LYS A 380 -11.07 -19.21 -9.02
C LYS A 380 -11.39 -20.38 -9.94
N VAL A 381 -10.54 -21.39 -9.96
CA VAL A 381 -10.73 -22.63 -10.72
C VAL A 381 -10.61 -23.79 -9.73
N GLY A 382 -11.76 -24.32 -9.28
CA GLY A 382 -11.80 -25.26 -8.15
C GLY A 382 -11.30 -24.60 -6.86
N ASP A 383 -10.37 -25.26 -6.15
CA ASP A 383 -9.69 -24.70 -4.97
C ASP A 383 -8.43 -23.89 -5.31
N GLN A 384 -8.12 -23.72 -6.60
CA GLN A 384 -6.94 -22.99 -7.05
C GLN A 384 -7.30 -21.58 -7.53
N ILE A 385 -6.40 -20.63 -7.25
CA ILE A 385 -6.47 -19.27 -7.79
C ILE A 385 -5.62 -19.23 -9.04
N ARG A 386 -6.23 -18.93 -10.18
CA ARG A 386 -5.54 -18.70 -11.46
C ARG A 386 -5.24 -17.22 -11.61
N ILE A 387 -3.96 -16.91 -11.79
CA ILE A 387 -3.44 -15.58 -12.05
C ILE A 387 -2.94 -15.55 -13.50
N LYS A 388 -3.51 -14.68 -14.34
CA LYS A 388 -3.00 -14.40 -15.68
C LYS A 388 -2.09 -13.19 -15.63
N ILE A 389 -0.90 -13.31 -16.23
CA ILE A 389 0.09 -12.22 -16.31
C ILE A 389 0.46 -11.94 -17.77
N ILE A 390 0.79 -10.69 -18.10
CA ILE A 390 1.28 -10.26 -19.44
C ILE A 390 2.68 -9.67 -19.30
N VAL A 391 3.56 -9.99 -20.26
CA VAL A 391 4.88 -9.35 -20.43
C VAL A 391 4.66 -7.89 -20.82
N TRP A 392 5.26 -6.97 -20.07
CA TRP A 392 5.55 -5.64 -20.61
C TRP A 392 7.05 -5.60 -20.95
N GLY A 393 7.35 -5.48 -22.24
CA GLY A 393 8.70 -5.40 -22.78
C GLY A 393 9.18 -3.97 -22.92
#